data_AF-A0A4U1CP07-F1
#
_entry.id   AF-A0A4U1CP07-F1
#
_cell.length_a   1.000
_cell.length_b   1.000
_cell.length_c   1.000
_cell.angle_alpha   90.00
_cell.angle_beta   90.00
_cell.angle_gamma   90.00
#
_symmetry.space_group_name_H-M   'P 1'
#
loop_
_entity.id
_entity.type
_entity.pdbx_description
1 polymer ?
#
loop_
_entity_poly.entity_id
_entity_poly.type
_entity_poly.pdbx_seq_one_letter_code
_entity_poly.pdbx_strand_id
1 'polypeptide(L)'
;MIKKILPIIVLVMMFSEVIAQPYSLKSTGGAKAFRLNIYYGTEGKGGFVQYRGQQGIIPLKVKSHRQQGKTGYSKTTYVWDEVYDGKLTGSYGLTQEADKLSGAWYKRNKDGRQFQLEHVADQDAHTGIDKYLLHGVLISFYHTTDELLLFSYPDGSTKTSQLPGFDQPGPRRQGSIADYNFDGYDDVAFSIPDAGMGVYRTFDIFLYSPKSKRFQILAEPNDSKANCSGLCDVTLDQKNKLLMTSCRGGATWWKDVYRFSNTNKLVWVSSGKQQ
;
A
#
# COMPACT_ATOMS: atom_id res chain seq x y z
N MET A 1 -12.88 -28.32 51.13
CA MET A 1 -13.12 -28.10 49.69
C MET A 1 -12.36 -26.84 49.27
N ILE A 2 -11.21 -26.99 48.60
CA ILE A 2 -10.38 -25.87 48.14
C ILE A 2 -10.78 -25.58 46.68
N LYS A 3 -11.35 -24.39 46.43
CA LYS A 3 -11.64 -23.90 45.08
C LYS A 3 -10.31 -23.54 44.40
N LYS A 4 -9.97 -24.25 43.32
CA LYS A 4 -8.85 -23.91 42.44
C LYS A 4 -9.21 -22.63 41.67
N ILE A 5 -8.49 -21.55 41.94
CA ILE A 5 -8.52 -20.34 41.13
C ILE A 5 -7.62 -20.59 39.92
N LEU A 6 -8.21 -20.57 38.72
CA LEU A 6 -7.48 -20.68 37.46
C LEU A 6 -6.76 -19.34 37.20
N PRO A 7 -5.46 -19.31 36.90
CA PRO A 7 -4.79 -18.06 36.60
C PRO A 7 -5.21 -17.61 35.20
N ILE A 8 -5.77 -16.40 35.12
CA ILE A 8 -5.99 -15.68 33.85
C ILE A 8 -4.59 -15.34 33.32
N ILE A 9 -4.16 -16.05 32.28
CA ILE A 9 -2.98 -15.69 31.51
C ILE A 9 -3.35 -14.42 30.72
N VAL A 10 -2.87 -13.28 31.21
CA VAL A 10 -2.86 -12.03 30.45
C VAL A 10 -1.83 -12.22 29.33
N LEU A 11 -2.31 -12.51 28.13
CA LEU A 11 -1.50 -12.52 26.92
C LEU A 11 -1.14 -11.06 26.61
N VAL A 12 -0.01 -10.59 27.15
CA VAL A 12 0.60 -9.33 26.73
C VAL A 12 1.04 -9.51 25.28
N MET A 13 0.24 -9.01 24.33
CA MET A 13 0.68 -8.86 22.94
C MET A 13 1.84 -7.87 22.94
N MET A 14 3.06 -8.40 22.88
CA MET A 14 4.25 -7.63 22.52
C MET A 14 4.02 -7.08 21.12
N PHE A 15 3.63 -5.81 21.02
CA PHE A 15 3.57 -5.09 19.76
C PHE A 15 4.97 -5.08 19.18
N SER A 16 5.22 -5.94 18.20
CA SER A 16 6.42 -5.87 17.40
C SER A 16 6.33 -4.55 16.64
N GLU A 17 7.32 -3.69 16.78
CA GLU A 17 7.42 -2.51 15.93
C GLU A 17 7.55 -2.99 14.48
N VAL A 18 6.42 -3.02 13.78
CA VAL A 18 6.36 -3.19 12.34
C VAL A 18 7.07 -1.97 11.79
N ILE A 19 8.29 -2.17 11.29
CA ILE A 19 9.07 -1.12 10.63
C ILE A 19 8.28 -0.76 9.37
N ALA A 20 7.52 0.33 9.48
CA ALA A 20 6.69 0.83 8.41
C ALA A 20 7.59 1.47 7.35
N GLN A 21 7.17 1.32 6.09
CA GLN A 21 7.73 2.10 5.00
C GLN A 21 7.57 3.60 5.26
N PRO A 22 8.42 4.44 4.67
CA PRO A 22 9.59 4.11 3.85
C PRO A 22 10.77 3.52 4.63
N TYR A 23 11.67 2.81 3.94
CA TYR A 23 12.96 2.43 4.54
C TYR A 23 14.02 3.50 4.30
N SER A 24 14.60 4.03 5.37
CA SER A 24 15.81 4.84 5.32
C SER A 24 17.04 3.94 5.25
N LEU A 25 17.80 4.07 4.16
CA LEU A 25 18.93 3.19 3.82
C LEU A 25 20.23 3.98 3.70
N LYS A 26 21.33 3.35 4.11
CA LYS A 26 22.70 3.88 3.96
C LYS A 26 23.57 2.87 3.23
N SER A 27 24.35 3.33 2.25
CA SER A 27 25.32 2.48 1.57
C SER A 27 26.53 2.15 2.45
N THR A 28 27.00 0.90 2.41
CA THR A 28 28.21 0.44 3.09
C THR A 28 29.29 -0.03 2.10
N GLY A 29 30.54 -0.12 2.57
CA GLY A 29 31.68 -0.63 1.79
C GLY A 29 32.30 0.34 0.77
N GLY A 30 31.80 1.57 0.63
CA GLY A 30 32.37 2.60 -0.26
C GLY A 30 33.14 3.69 0.48
N ALA A 31 34.05 4.38 -0.22
CA ALA A 31 34.83 5.50 0.33
C ALA A 31 33.96 6.68 0.82
N LYS A 32 32.79 6.88 0.22
CA LYS A 32 31.79 7.85 0.67
C LYS A 32 30.41 7.21 0.70
N ALA A 33 29.82 7.10 1.88
CA ALA A 33 28.47 6.60 2.03
C ALA A 33 27.44 7.62 1.54
N PHE A 34 26.38 7.13 0.89
CA PHE A 34 25.16 7.90 0.60
C PHE A 34 23.99 7.36 1.40
N ARG A 35 22.97 8.19 1.57
CA ARG A 35 21.70 7.83 2.22
C ARG A 35 20.54 8.11 1.28
N LEU A 36 19.52 7.26 1.33
CA LEU A 36 18.30 7.41 0.57
C LEU A 36 17.12 6.82 1.33
N ASN A 37 15.93 7.27 0.99
CA ASN A 37 14.67 6.63 1.37
C ASN A 37 14.14 5.88 0.15
N ILE A 38 13.64 4.66 0.36
CA ILE A 38 12.93 3.89 -0.65
C ILE A 38 11.47 3.74 -0.26
N TYR A 39 10.59 4.12 -1.19
CA TYR A 39 9.13 4.08 -1.08
C TYR A 39 8.61 3.08 -2.10
N TYR A 40 7.56 2.33 -1.76
CA TYR A 40 6.84 1.44 -2.68
C TYR A 40 5.54 0.94 -2.05
N GLY A 41 4.52 0.68 -2.85
CA GLY A 41 3.25 0.08 -2.44
C GLY A 41 3.18 -1.42 -2.75
N THR A 42 1.96 -1.89 -3.02
CA THR A 42 1.63 -3.30 -3.30
C THR A 42 2.58 -3.94 -4.32
N GLU A 43 3.21 -5.05 -3.94
CA GLU A 43 4.13 -5.83 -4.80
C GLU A 43 5.30 -5.01 -5.38
N GLY A 44 5.66 -3.90 -4.75
CA GLY A 44 6.72 -3.00 -5.21
C GLY A 44 6.25 -1.93 -6.21
N LYS A 45 4.97 -1.88 -6.55
CA LYS A 45 4.41 -0.84 -7.45
C LYS A 45 4.53 0.55 -6.81
N GLY A 46 4.43 1.59 -7.64
CA GLY A 46 4.51 2.97 -7.15
C GLY A 46 5.86 3.35 -6.56
N GLY A 47 6.92 2.59 -6.87
CA GLY A 47 8.20 2.71 -6.21
C GLY A 47 9.03 3.90 -6.68
N PHE A 48 9.79 4.51 -5.76
CA PHE A 48 10.81 5.50 -6.07
C PHE A 48 11.86 5.57 -4.95
N VAL A 49 13.02 6.15 -5.26
CA VAL A 49 14.02 6.53 -4.25
C VAL A 49 14.16 8.04 -4.15
N GLN A 50 14.47 8.52 -2.95
CA GLN A 50 14.83 9.91 -2.69
C GLN A 50 16.16 9.95 -1.94
N TYR A 51 17.19 10.52 -2.55
CA TYR A 51 18.51 10.67 -1.93
C TYR A 51 18.49 11.80 -0.89
N ARG A 52 19.04 11.55 0.30
CA ARG A 52 19.11 12.57 1.35
C ARG A 52 19.99 13.74 0.88
N GLY A 53 19.47 14.96 0.99
CA GLY A 53 20.14 16.17 0.52
C GLY A 53 19.88 16.50 -0.96
N GLN A 54 19.02 15.76 -1.64
CA GLN A 54 18.58 16.06 -3.02
C GLN A 54 17.06 16.29 -3.03
N GLN A 55 16.62 17.27 -3.83
CA GLN A 55 15.19 17.61 -3.96
C GLN A 55 14.42 16.66 -4.91
N GLY A 56 15.13 15.90 -5.75
CA GLY A 56 14.53 15.01 -6.73
C GLY A 56 14.19 13.62 -6.21
N ILE A 57 13.27 12.96 -6.91
CA ILE A 57 12.97 11.53 -6.77
C ILE A 57 13.43 10.80 -8.03
N ILE A 58 13.78 9.53 -7.91
CA ILE A 58 14.11 8.67 -9.05
C ILE A 58 13.09 7.53 -9.10
N PRO A 59 12.26 7.47 -10.16
CA PRO A 59 11.27 6.41 -10.33
C PRO A 59 11.90 5.01 -10.37
N LEU A 60 11.19 4.06 -9.78
CA LEU A 60 11.54 2.64 -9.84
C LEU A 60 10.48 1.87 -10.63
N LYS A 61 10.93 1.07 -11.58
CA LYS A 61 10.08 0.12 -12.32
C LYS A 61 10.24 -1.27 -11.74
N VAL A 62 9.15 -1.93 -11.37
CA VAL A 62 9.19 -3.31 -10.89
C VAL A 62 9.77 -4.21 -11.98
N LYS A 63 10.84 -4.93 -11.62
CA LYS A 63 11.46 -5.97 -12.45
C LYS A 63 11.03 -7.35 -12.01
N SER A 64 10.96 -7.57 -10.69
CA SER A 64 10.40 -8.80 -10.13
C SER A 64 9.96 -8.59 -8.69
N HIS A 65 8.87 -9.27 -8.32
CA HIS A 65 8.41 -9.48 -6.96
C HIS A 65 8.31 -10.98 -6.72
N ARG A 66 8.89 -11.48 -5.62
CA ARG A 66 8.87 -12.90 -5.28
C ARG A 66 8.57 -13.06 -3.81
N GLN A 67 7.54 -13.84 -3.49
CA GLN A 67 7.24 -14.26 -2.14
C GLN A 67 7.52 -15.77 -2.00
N GLN A 68 8.24 -16.14 -0.96
CA GLN A 68 8.62 -17.52 -0.65
C GLN A 68 8.31 -17.83 0.82
N GLY A 69 7.96 -19.07 1.14
CA GLY A 69 7.67 -19.51 2.52
C GLY A 69 6.18 -19.63 2.82
N LYS A 70 5.87 -20.09 4.04
CA LYS A 70 4.50 -20.24 4.57
C LYS A 70 4.16 -19.08 5.51
N THR A 71 2.88 -18.91 5.82
CA THR A 71 2.37 -17.93 6.79
C THR A 71 3.20 -17.95 8.09
N GLY A 72 3.73 -16.79 8.49
CA GLY A 72 4.58 -16.60 9.67
C GLY A 72 6.10 -16.55 9.41
N TYR A 73 6.58 -17.10 8.29
CA TYR A 73 8.00 -17.07 7.87
C TYR A 73 8.11 -16.82 6.37
N SER A 74 7.44 -15.78 5.88
CA SER A 74 7.55 -15.39 4.48
C SER A 74 8.77 -14.51 4.24
N LYS A 75 9.50 -14.84 3.18
CA LYS A 75 10.56 -14.03 2.59
C LYS A 75 10.00 -13.37 1.35
N THR A 76 10.02 -12.04 1.30
CA THR A 76 9.60 -11.27 0.14
C THR A 76 10.79 -10.53 -0.44
N THR A 77 11.06 -10.72 -1.73
CA THR A 77 12.13 -10.05 -2.45
C THR A 77 11.54 -9.21 -3.58
N TYR A 78 11.92 -7.94 -3.59
CA TYR A 78 11.63 -6.99 -4.64
C TYR A 78 12.91 -6.64 -5.39
N VAL A 79 12.79 -6.51 -6.71
CA VAL A 79 13.83 -5.97 -7.56
C VAL A 79 13.20 -4.92 -8.46
N TRP A 80 13.83 -3.76 -8.52
CA TRP A 80 13.43 -2.67 -9.39
C TRP A 80 14.57 -2.27 -10.33
N ASP A 81 14.22 -1.80 -11.51
CA ASP A 81 15.12 -1.00 -12.34
C ASP A 81 14.92 0.49 -12.02
N GLU A 82 16.03 1.19 -11.83
CA GLU A 82 16.09 2.64 -11.66
C GLU A 82 15.92 3.32 -13.02
N VAL A 83 14.95 4.22 -13.14
CA VAL A 83 14.66 4.93 -14.39
C VAL A 83 14.95 6.42 -14.21
N TYR A 84 15.99 6.92 -14.89
CA TYR A 84 16.33 8.33 -14.91
C TYR A 84 16.34 8.83 -16.36
N ASP A 85 15.57 9.89 -16.63
CA ASP A 85 15.43 10.46 -17.97
C ASP A 85 15.06 9.40 -19.05
N GLY A 86 14.12 8.51 -18.69
CA GLY A 86 13.68 7.40 -19.54
C GLY A 86 14.69 6.27 -19.75
N LYS A 87 15.90 6.36 -19.16
CA LYS A 87 16.97 5.35 -19.29
C LYS A 87 17.10 4.53 -18.02
N LEU A 88 17.47 3.26 -18.18
CA LEU A 88 17.78 2.38 -17.05
C LEU A 88 19.19 2.68 -16.54
N THR A 89 19.29 3.27 -15.34
CA THR A 89 20.57 3.75 -14.77
C THR A 89 21.11 2.89 -13.64
N GLY A 90 20.29 1.99 -13.10
CA GLY A 90 20.68 1.03 -12.08
C GLY A 90 19.57 0.03 -11.75
N SER A 91 19.77 -0.75 -10.71
CA SER A 91 18.75 -1.62 -10.13
C SER A 91 18.86 -1.62 -8.61
N TYR A 92 17.72 -1.73 -7.94
CA TYR A 92 17.63 -1.91 -6.49
C TYR A 92 17.09 -3.30 -6.18
N GLY A 93 17.57 -3.90 -5.11
CA GLY A 93 16.96 -5.09 -4.52
C GLY A 93 16.70 -4.88 -3.04
N LEU A 94 15.56 -5.37 -2.58
CA LEU A 94 15.14 -5.32 -1.18
C LEU A 94 14.53 -6.66 -0.81
N THR A 95 14.95 -7.21 0.32
CA THR A 95 14.45 -8.48 0.86
C THR A 95 13.96 -8.28 2.29
N GLN A 96 12.73 -8.73 2.53
CA GLN A 96 12.09 -8.73 3.84
C GLN A 96 11.90 -10.17 4.32
N GLU A 97 12.13 -10.41 5.60
CA GLU A 97 11.82 -11.66 6.28
C GLU A 97 11.13 -11.32 7.61
N ALA A 98 9.95 -11.90 7.87
CA ALA A 98 9.13 -11.57 9.05
C ALA A 98 8.98 -10.06 9.26
N ASP A 99 8.65 -9.34 8.18
CA ASP A 99 8.45 -7.88 8.12
C ASP A 99 9.67 -7.02 8.51
N LYS A 100 10.85 -7.63 8.61
CA LYS A 100 12.12 -6.95 8.82
C LYS A 100 12.95 -6.95 7.55
N LEU A 101 13.64 -5.85 7.30
CA LEU A 101 14.62 -5.77 6.24
C LEU A 101 15.79 -6.74 6.53
N SER A 102 15.95 -7.78 5.72
CA SER A 102 17.03 -8.77 5.84
C SER A 102 18.14 -8.57 4.80
N GLY A 103 17.89 -7.79 3.74
CA GLY A 103 18.92 -7.40 2.80
C GLY A 103 18.47 -6.30 1.86
N ALA A 104 19.36 -5.39 1.53
CA ALA A 104 19.14 -4.38 0.49
C ALA A 104 20.43 -4.09 -0.26
N TRP A 105 20.31 -3.80 -1.55
CA TRP A 105 21.45 -3.46 -2.40
C TRP A 105 21.05 -2.52 -3.54
N TYR A 106 22.03 -1.79 -4.06
CA TYR A 106 21.93 -0.99 -5.28
C TYR A 106 23.05 -1.36 -6.23
N LYS A 107 22.72 -1.65 -7.49
CA LYS A 107 23.69 -1.87 -8.57
C LYS A 107 23.57 -0.73 -9.56
N ARG A 108 24.66 0.00 -9.77
CA ARG A 108 24.73 1.11 -10.72
C ARG A 108 25.18 0.63 -12.09
N ASN A 109 24.48 1.03 -13.16
CA ASN A 109 24.78 0.52 -14.51
C ASN A 109 26.04 1.12 -15.10
N LYS A 110 26.31 2.41 -14.86
CA LYS A 110 27.42 3.14 -15.52
C LYS A 110 28.81 2.52 -15.30
N ASP A 111 29.01 1.87 -14.15
CA ASP A 111 30.29 1.28 -13.75
C ASP A 111 30.15 -0.12 -13.13
N GLY A 112 28.94 -0.70 -13.18
CA GLY A 112 28.64 -2.02 -12.64
C GLY A 112 28.78 -2.15 -11.11
N ARG A 113 29.09 -1.06 -10.39
CA ARG A 113 29.36 -1.11 -8.95
C ARG A 113 28.10 -1.46 -8.18
N GLN A 114 28.24 -2.39 -7.24
CA GLN A 114 27.20 -2.77 -6.31
C GLN A 114 27.51 -2.24 -4.91
N PHE A 115 26.49 -1.66 -4.29
CA PHE A 115 26.52 -1.13 -2.94
C PHE A 115 25.58 -1.97 -2.09
N GLN A 116 26.07 -2.44 -0.95
CA GLN A 116 25.20 -2.99 0.08
C GLN A 116 24.53 -1.82 0.81
N LEU A 117 23.25 -1.99 1.15
CA LEU A 117 22.45 -0.99 1.81
C LEU A 117 21.97 -1.56 3.14
N GLU A 118 22.14 -0.78 4.20
CA GLU A 118 21.69 -1.13 5.54
C GLU A 118 20.61 -0.16 5.98
N HIS A 119 19.62 -0.68 6.71
CA HIS A 119 18.62 0.15 7.36
C HIS A 119 19.30 1.04 8.40
N VAL A 120 18.99 2.32 8.36
CA VAL A 120 19.40 3.28 9.38
C VAL A 120 18.14 3.84 10.02
N ALA A 121 18.03 3.72 11.34
CA ALA A 121 16.98 4.40 12.08
C ALA A 121 17.10 5.89 11.81
N ASP A 122 16.12 6.48 11.14
CA ASP A 122 16.09 7.92 10.96
C ASP A 122 15.54 8.54 12.25
N GLN A 123 16.33 9.40 12.89
CA GLN A 123 15.82 10.22 14.00
C GLN A 123 14.70 11.17 13.51
N ASP A 124 14.68 11.46 12.20
CA ASP A 124 13.69 12.30 11.51
C ASP A 124 12.50 11.51 10.91
N ALA A 125 12.43 10.17 11.04
CA ALA A 125 11.41 9.31 10.40
C ALA A 125 9.99 9.46 10.98
N HIS A 126 9.81 10.34 11.96
CA HIS A 126 8.59 10.46 12.75
C HIS A 126 7.42 11.18 12.08
N THR A 127 7.49 11.49 10.78
CA THR A 127 6.34 12.16 10.13
C THR A 127 5.16 11.22 9.90
N GLY A 128 5.37 9.90 9.83
CA GLY A 128 4.29 8.93 9.55
C GLY A 128 3.70 9.07 8.13
N ILE A 129 4.36 9.84 7.25
CA ILE A 129 3.99 10.06 5.86
C ILE A 129 4.59 8.95 5.01
N ASP A 130 3.73 8.22 4.31
CA ASP A 130 4.10 7.33 3.23
C ASP A 130 3.71 7.93 1.87
N LYS A 131 4.35 7.43 0.81
CA LYS A 131 4.21 7.99 -0.54
C LYS A 131 4.28 6.91 -1.61
N TYR A 132 3.47 7.08 -2.64
CA TYR A 132 3.54 6.31 -3.89
C TYR A 132 3.81 7.22 -5.08
N LEU A 133 4.54 6.74 -6.08
CA LEU A 133 4.71 7.40 -7.36
C LEU A 133 4.03 6.58 -8.46
N LEU A 134 2.80 6.94 -8.81
CA LEU A 134 1.99 6.18 -9.77
C LEU A 134 1.62 7.06 -10.96
N HIS A 135 1.93 6.60 -12.18
CA HIS A 135 1.72 7.36 -13.43
C HIS A 135 2.34 8.77 -13.42
N GLY A 136 3.46 8.94 -12.71
CA GLY A 136 4.13 10.22 -12.49
C GLY A 136 3.50 11.12 -11.43
N VAL A 137 2.38 10.70 -10.82
CA VAL A 137 1.71 11.42 -9.72
C VAL A 137 2.31 10.98 -8.40
N LEU A 138 2.79 11.93 -7.61
CA LEU A 138 3.25 11.68 -6.25
C LEU A 138 2.05 11.73 -5.31
N ILE A 139 1.73 10.60 -4.69
CA ILE A 139 0.59 10.40 -3.80
C ILE A 139 1.16 10.34 -2.38
N SER A 140 0.78 11.27 -1.50
CA SER A 140 1.27 11.33 -0.12
C SER A 140 0.11 11.18 0.86
N PHE A 141 0.28 10.35 1.88
CA PHE A 141 -0.74 10.06 2.88
C PHE A 141 -0.10 9.66 4.21
N TYR A 142 -0.90 9.65 5.28
CA TYR A 142 -0.45 9.20 6.60
C TYR A 142 -1.09 7.88 6.99
N HIS A 143 -0.36 7.09 7.78
CA HIS A 143 -0.87 5.83 8.28
C HIS A 143 -1.74 5.95 9.54
N THR A 144 -1.61 7.01 10.35
CA THR A 144 -2.11 6.99 11.75
C THR A 144 -2.80 8.25 12.25
N THR A 145 -2.58 9.42 11.65
CA THR A 145 -2.92 10.70 12.31
C THR A 145 -3.63 11.72 11.44
N ASP A 146 -3.36 11.72 10.14
CA ASP A 146 -3.89 12.71 9.21
C ASP A 146 -4.81 12.03 8.19
N GLU A 147 -5.94 12.67 7.93
CA GLU A 147 -6.95 12.26 6.95
C GLU A 147 -6.62 12.80 5.55
N LEU A 148 -5.62 13.68 5.43
CA LEU A 148 -5.25 14.28 4.18
C LEU A 148 -4.54 13.29 3.24
N LEU A 149 -5.12 13.14 2.06
CA LEU A 149 -4.50 12.53 0.89
C LEU A 149 -4.12 13.63 -0.11
N LEU A 150 -2.85 13.70 -0.47
CA LEU A 150 -2.34 14.67 -1.44
C LEU A 150 -1.87 13.97 -2.72
N PHE A 151 -2.41 14.41 -3.85
CA PHE A 151 -1.92 14.10 -5.19
C PHE A 151 -1.15 15.30 -5.74
N SER A 152 0.13 15.12 -6.06
CA SER A 152 0.96 16.11 -6.75
C SER A 152 1.23 15.65 -8.18
N TYR A 153 0.70 16.39 -9.16
CA TYR A 153 0.74 16.02 -10.57
C TYR A 153 1.99 16.56 -11.29
N PRO A 154 2.43 15.91 -12.38
CA PRO A 154 3.59 16.36 -13.16
C PRO A 154 3.49 17.79 -13.73
N ASP A 155 2.27 18.29 -13.93
CA ASP A 155 2.04 19.66 -14.41
C ASP A 155 2.08 20.72 -13.30
N GLY A 156 2.48 20.33 -12.08
CA GLY A 156 2.62 21.21 -10.92
C GLY A 156 1.31 21.45 -10.16
N SER A 157 0.16 20.98 -10.68
CA SER A 157 -1.10 21.05 -9.95
C SER A 157 -1.15 20.05 -8.80
N THR A 158 -1.95 20.35 -7.77
CA THR A 158 -2.20 19.43 -6.66
C THR A 158 -3.70 19.21 -6.48
N LYS A 159 -4.06 18.05 -5.93
CA LYS A 159 -5.43 17.74 -5.49
C LYS A 159 -5.36 17.14 -4.10
N THR A 160 -6.15 17.65 -3.18
CA THR A 160 -6.35 17.07 -1.86
C THR A 160 -7.65 16.26 -1.84
N SER A 161 -7.69 15.23 -1.00
CA SER A 161 -8.89 14.47 -0.67
C SER A 161 -8.85 14.10 0.81
N GLN A 162 -10.01 13.95 1.42
CA GLN A 162 -10.12 13.48 2.80
C GLN A 162 -10.35 11.98 2.77
N LEU A 163 -9.53 11.26 3.54
CA LEU A 163 -9.69 9.85 3.84
C LEU A 163 -10.42 9.71 5.17
N PRO A 164 -11.12 8.59 5.43
CA PRO A 164 -11.82 8.41 6.68
C PRO A 164 -10.84 8.44 7.86
N GLY A 165 -11.29 9.08 8.94
CA GLY A 165 -10.63 9.10 10.24
C GLY A 165 -10.70 7.74 10.94
N PHE A 166 -10.05 7.65 12.10
CA PHE A 166 -10.05 6.43 12.90
C PHE A 166 -10.96 6.60 14.11
N ASP A 167 -11.89 5.66 14.30
CA ASP A 167 -12.78 5.67 15.47
C ASP A 167 -12.11 5.12 16.75
N GLN A 168 -11.02 4.38 16.59
CA GLN A 168 -10.28 3.75 17.68
C GLN A 168 -8.81 4.20 17.68
N PRO A 169 -8.12 4.20 18.83
CA PRO A 169 -6.69 4.47 18.90
C PRO A 169 -5.85 3.26 18.42
N GLY A 170 -4.75 3.52 17.71
CA GLY A 170 -3.83 2.49 17.23
C GLY A 170 -4.09 1.79 15.87
N PRO A 171 -5.23 1.91 15.16
CA PRO A 171 -5.36 1.34 13.82
C PRO A 171 -4.41 2.05 12.85
N ARG A 172 -4.00 1.31 11.82
CA ARG A 172 -3.19 1.83 10.71
C ARG A 172 -3.98 1.77 9.41
N ARG A 173 -3.97 2.88 8.69
CA ARG A 173 -4.42 2.93 7.30
C ARG A 173 -3.48 2.11 6.44
N GLN A 174 -4.04 1.38 5.49
CA GLN A 174 -3.29 0.63 4.49
C GLN A 174 -3.52 1.25 3.12
N GLY A 175 -2.44 1.52 2.40
CA GLY A 175 -2.48 1.86 0.99
C GLY A 175 -2.29 0.61 0.13
N SER A 176 -2.95 0.56 -1.02
CA SER A 176 -2.84 -0.54 -1.97
C SER A 176 -2.93 -0.05 -3.41
N ILE A 177 -2.24 -0.76 -4.32
CA ILE A 177 -2.16 -0.42 -5.74
C ILE A 177 -2.58 -1.64 -6.56
N ALA A 178 -3.63 -1.47 -7.37
CA ALA A 178 -4.13 -2.49 -8.29
C ALA A 178 -4.94 -1.83 -9.41
N ASP A 179 -5.16 -2.53 -10.51
CA ASP A 179 -6.16 -2.14 -11.53
C ASP A 179 -7.56 -2.52 -11.02
N TYR A 180 -8.24 -1.57 -10.37
CA TYR A 180 -9.52 -1.82 -9.69
C TYR A 180 -10.68 -1.82 -10.67
N ASN A 181 -10.62 -1.05 -11.76
CA ASN A 181 -11.66 -0.97 -12.78
C ASN A 181 -11.39 -1.81 -14.06
N PHE A 182 -10.28 -2.56 -14.09
CA PHE A 182 -9.91 -3.49 -15.16
C PHE A 182 -9.63 -2.82 -16.51
N ASP A 183 -9.15 -1.58 -16.49
CA ASP A 183 -8.85 -0.76 -17.66
C ASP A 183 -7.37 -0.81 -18.10
N GLY A 184 -6.54 -1.55 -17.36
CA GLY A 184 -5.11 -1.74 -17.62
C GLY A 184 -4.21 -0.70 -16.96
N TYR A 185 -4.76 0.26 -16.22
CA TYR A 185 -4.00 1.22 -15.43
C TYR A 185 -4.13 0.92 -13.95
N ASP A 186 -3.00 0.92 -13.24
CA ASP A 186 -3.03 0.78 -11.79
C ASP A 186 -3.69 2.01 -11.13
N ASP A 187 -4.58 1.75 -10.20
CA ASP A 187 -5.24 2.74 -9.35
C ASP A 187 -4.66 2.69 -7.93
N VAL A 188 -5.19 3.52 -7.02
CA VAL A 188 -4.81 3.48 -5.61
C VAL A 188 -6.04 3.36 -4.71
N ALA A 189 -5.94 2.57 -3.65
CA ALA A 189 -6.95 2.50 -2.62
C ALA A 189 -6.37 2.62 -1.22
N PHE A 190 -7.16 3.16 -0.32
CA PHE A 190 -6.83 3.34 1.10
C PHE A 190 -7.90 2.69 1.94
N SER A 191 -7.49 1.95 2.97
CA SER A 191 -8.43 1.28 3.86
C SER A 191 -8.10 1.48 5.32
N ILE A 192 -9.13 1.46 6.15
CA ILE A 192 -9.06 1.47 7.61
C ILE A 192 -9.96 0.35 8.17
N PRO A 193 -9.73 -0.17 9.38
CA PRO A 193 -10.69 -1.05 10.05
C PRO A 193 -12.05 -0.36 10.22
N ASP A 194 -13.15 -1.13 10.20
CA ASP A 194 -14.48 -0.58 10.44
C ASP A 194 -14.62 0.05 11.83
N ALA A 195 -15.49 1.07 11.90
CA ALA A 195 -15.77 1.87 13.10
C ALA A 195 -16.25 1.07 14.33
N GLY A 196 -16.77 -0.13 14.11
CA GLY A 196 -17.32 -0.97 15.16
C GLY A 196 -16.25 -1.80 15.83
N MET A 197 -16.16 -3.06 15.43
CA MET A 197 -15.27 -4.04 16.05
C MET A 197 -13.97 -4.25 15.26
N GLY A 198 -13.77 -3.51 14.16
CA GLY A 198 -12.60 -3.65 13.28
C GLY A 198 -12.49 -5.06 12.65
N VAL A 199 -13.63 -5.71 12.39
CA VAL A 199 -13.75 -7.06 11.85
C VAL A 199 -13.61 -7.12 10.33
N TYR A 200 -13.82 -6.00 9.63
CA TYR A 200 -13.49 -5.82 8.21
C TYR A 200 -12.82 -4.46 8.00
N ARG A 201 -12.36 -4.19 6.79
CA ARG A 201 -11.80 -2.88 6.40
C ARG A 201 -12.71 -2.17 5.41
N THR A 202 -12.92 -0.87 5.60
CA THR A 202 -13.60 0.01 4.63
C THR A 202 -12.57 0.61 3.67
N PHE A 203 -12.95 0.86 2.43
CA PHE A 203 -12.05 1.27 1.34
C PHE A 203 -12.51 2.55 0.64
N ASP A 204 -11.59 3.49 0.49
CA ASP A 204 -11.67 4.54 -0.51
C ASP A 204 -10.78 4.17 -1.71
N ILE A 205 -11.37 4.13 -2.90
CA ILE A 205 -10.66 3.77 -4.14
C ILE A 205 -10.61 4.99 -5.05
N PHE A 206 -9.44 5.30 -5.59
CA PHE A 206 -9.20 6.41 -6.51
C PHE A 206 -8.74 5.86 -7.85
N LEU A 207 -9.60 5.98 -8.87
CA LEU A 207 -9.34 5.51 -10.22
C LEU A 207 -8.50 6.52 -11.00
N TYR A 208 -7.47 6.03 -11.69
CA TYR A 208 -6.66 6.82 -12.60
C TYR A 208 -7.35 6.95 -13.96
N SER A 209 -7.53 8.18 -14.43
CA SER A 209 -8.02 8.45 -15.79
C SER A 209 -6.84 8.73 -16.72
N PRO A 210 -6.48 7.85 -17.67
CA PRO A 210 -5.37 8.10 -18.60
C PRO A 210 -5.63 9.29 -19.54
N LYS A 211 -6.91 9.59 -19.84
CA LYS A 211 -7.32 10.73 -20.66
C LYS A 211 -7.00 12.07 -19.98
N SER A 212 -7.31 12.19 -18.69
CA SER A 212 -7.09 13.43 -17.94
C SER A 212 -5.77 13.44 -17.17
N LYS A 213 -5.13 12.28 -17.01
CA LYS A 213 -3.97 12.04 -16.12
C LYS A 213 -4.25 12.47 -14.69
N ARG A 214 -5.46 12.16 -14.20
CA ARG A 214 -5.95 12.52 -12.86
C ARG A 214 -6.56 11.33 -12.14
N PHE A 215 -6.45 11.34 -10.81
CA PHE A 215 -7.15 10.42 -9.93
C PHE A 215 -8.53 10.97 -9.55
N GLN A 216 -9.55 10.11 -9.60
CA GLN A 216 -10.92 10.41 -9.23
C GLN A 216 -11.42 9.37 -8.24
N ILE A 217 -12.09 9.82 -7.17
CA ILE A 217 -12.68 8.89 -6.21
C ILE A 217 -13.77 8.06 -6.90
N LEU A 218 -13.76 6.76 -6.66
CA LEU A 218 -14.80 5.85 -7.09
C LEU A 218 -16.04 6.11 -6.23
N ALA A 219 -17.16 6.42 -6.89
CA ALA A 219 -18.43 6.51 -6.19
C ALA A 219 -18.79 5.15 -5.58
N GLU A 220 -19.21 5.16 -4.32
CA GLU A 220 -19.69 3.96 -3.66
C GLU A 220 -20.92 3.38 -4.38
N PRO A 221 -21.08 2.05 -4.38
CA PRO A 221 -22.28 1.43 -4.90
C PRO A 221 -23.49 1.81 -4.02
N ASN A 222 -24.58 2.23 -4.66
CA ASN A 222 -25.84 2.59 -4.00
C ASN A 222 -27.03 1.83 -4.63
N ASP A 223 -26.85 0.52 -4.85
CA ASP A 223 -27.92 -0.34 -5.35
C ASP A 223 -28.73 -0.89 -4.17
N SER A 224 -30.06 -0.79 -4.22
CA SER A 224 -30.94 -1.24 -3.13
C SER A 224 -30.91 -2.76 -2.91
N LYS A 225 -30.32 -3.53 -3.82
CA LYS A 225 -30.13 -4.98 -3.70
C LYS A 225 -28.80 -5.36 -3.03
N ALA A 226 -27.89 -4.40 -2.88
CA ALA A 226 -26.62 -4.61 -2.19
C ALA A 226 -26.88 -4.84 -0.68
N ASN A 227 -26.16 -5.79 -0.09
CA ASN A 227 -26.22 -6.01 1.36
C ASN A 227 -25.17 -5.17 2.11
N CYS A 228 -24.11 -4.75 1.43
CA CYS A 228 -23.05 -3.93 2.01
C CYS A 228 -23.33 -2.44 1.80
N SER A 229 -23.24 -1.69 2.88
CA SER A 229 -23.23 -0.23 2.87
C SER A 229 -21.81 0.26 2.55
N GLY A 230 -21.40 0.13 1.28
CA GLY A 230 -20.13 0.64 0.78
C GLY A 230 -19.10 -0.43 0.37
N LEU A 231 -17.86 0.02 0.22
CA LEU A 231 -16.71 -0.80 -0.20
C LEU A 231 -15.96 -1.34 1.03
N CYS A 232 -16.14 -2.62 1.31
CA CYS A 232 -15.62 -3.33 2.47
C CYS A 232 -14.85 -4.58 2.02
N ASP A 233 -13.72 -4.90 2.63
CA ASP A 233 -12.86 -6.06 2.30
C ASP A 233 -12.77 -6.32 0.79
N VAL A 234 -12.41 -5.26 0.05
CA VAL A 234 -12.46 -5.27 -1.41
C VAL A 234 -11.50 -6.32 -1.96
N THR A 235 -12.03 -7.16 -2.85
CA THR A 235 -11.26 -8.16 -3.60
C THR A 235 -11.58 -8.10 -5.08
N LEU A 236 -10.60 -8.47 -5.91
CA LEU A 236 -10.69 -8.37 -7.37
C LEU A 236 -10.61 -9.75 -8.02
N ASP A 237 -11.56 -10.05 -8.88
CA ASP A 237 -11.45 -11.16 -9.83
C ASP A 237 -11.01 -10.58 -11.18
N GLN A 238 -9.69 -10.55 -11.37
CA GLN A 238 -9.05 -10.01 -12.56
C GLN A 238 -9.45 -10.75 -13.84
N LYS A 239 -9.71 -12.06 -13.75
CA LYS A 239 -10.09 -12.88 -14.91
C LYS A 239 -11.50 -12.53 -15.40
N ASN A 240 -12.44 -12.40 -14.47
CA ASN A 240 -13.84 -12.15 -14.80
C ASN A 240 -14.22 -10.66 -14.77
N LYS A 241 -13.26 -9.79 -14.43
CA LYS A 241 -13.43 -8.34 -14.27
C LYS A 241 -14.56 -8.00 -13.30
N LEU A 242 -14.47 -8.56 -12.09
CA LEU A 242 -15.44 -8.35 -11.02
C LEU A 242 -14.76 -7.74 -9.80
N LEU A 243 -15.39 -6.70 -9.26
CA LEU A 243 -15.05 -6.15 -7.95
C LEU A 243 -16.02 -6.75 -6.93
N MET A 244 -15.47 -7.28 -5.84
CA MET A 244 -16.25 -7.90 -4.77
C MET A 244 -16.01 -7.12 -3.48
N THR A 245 -17.07 -6.93 -2.71
CA THR A 245 -17.05 -6.33 -1.37
C THR A 245 -17.67 -7.33 -0.40
N SER A 246 -17.08 -7.43 0.79
CA SER A 246 -17.54 -8.30 1.87
C SER A 246 -17.72 -7.48 3.14
N CYS A 247 -18.88 -7.62 3.78
CA CYS A 247 -19.23 -6.86 4.97
C CYS A 247 -20.01 -7.74 5.96
N ARG A 248 -20.15 -7.25 7.19
CA ARG A 248 -20.91 -7.94 8.23
C ARG A 248 -22.21 -7.18 8.55
N GLY A 249 -23.34 -7.87 8.38
CA GLY A 249 -24.66 -7.42 8.81
C GLY A 249 -25.18 -8.32 9.94
N GLY A 250 -25.20 -7.82 11.17
CA GLY A 250 -25.51 -8.62 12.36
C GLY A 250 -24.54 -9.79 12.53
N ALA A 251 -25.06 -11.02 12.61
CA ALA A 251 -24.24 -12.24 12.71
C ALA A 251 -23.87 -12.85 11.33
N THR A 252 -24.26 -12.23 10.22
CA THR A 252 -24.05 -12.78 8.88
C THR A 252 -22.99 -11.99 8.11
N TRP A 253 -22.12 -12.71 7.41
CA TRP A 253 -21.23 -12.15 6.40
C TRP A 253 -21.91 -12.15 5.04
N TRP A 254 -21.89 -11.00 4.39
CA TRP A 254 -22.43 -10.79 3.06
C TRP A 254 -21.31 -10.50 2.09
N LYS A 255 -21.52 -10.90 0.84
CA LYS A 255 -20.66 -10.60 -0.29
C LYS A 255 -21.50 -10.04 -1.41
N ASP A 256 -21.14 -8.85 -1.88
CA ASP A 256 -21.70 -8.25 -3.07
C ASP A 256 -20.69 -8.28 -4.21
N VAL A 257 -21.18 -8.45 -5.43
CA VAL A 257 -20.39 -8.56 -6.65
C VAL A 257 -20.82 -7.47 -7.61
N TYR A 258 -19.84 -6.77 -8.16
CA TYR A 258 -20.03 -5.65 -9.09
C TYR A 258 -19.20 -5.84 -10.35
N ARG A 259 -19.67 -5.21 -11.43
CA ARG A 259 -18.91 -5.00 -12.66
C ARG A 259 -18.84 -3.50 -12.95
N PHE A 260 -17.76 -3.06 -13.57
CA PHE A 260 -17.68 -1.69 -14.08
C PHE A 260 -18.46 -1.54 -15.39
N SER A 261 -19.24 -0.47 -15.48
CA SER A 261 -19.77 0.04 -16.74
C SER A 261 -18.68 0.75 -17.54
N ASN A 262 -18.95 1.04 -18.83
CA ASN A 262 -18.05 1.82 -19.69
C ASN A 262 -17.77 3.26 -19.20
N THR A 263 -18.45 3.71 -18.14
CA THR A 263 -18.28 5.03 -17.53
C THR A 263 -17.64 4.97 -16.15
N ASN A 264 -16.96 3.87 -15.82
CA ASN A 264 -16.31 3.63 -14.52
C ASN A 264 -17.26 3.68 -13.32
N LYS A 265 -18.55 3.38 -13.53
CA LYS A 265 -19.53 3.18 -12.45
C LYS A 265 -19.68 1.70 -12.13
N LEU A 266 -19.74 1.37 -10.83
CA LEU A 266 -20.10 0.03 -10.37
C LEU A 266 -21.57 -0.26 -10.70
N VAL A 267 -21.79 -1.43 -11.28
CA VAL A 267 -23.11 -1.99 -11.57
C VAL A 267 -23.23 -3.28 -10.78
N TRP A 268 -24.27 -3.36 -9.95
CA TRP A 268 -24.53 -4.54 -9.12
C TRP A 268 -24.80 -5.77 -10.01
N VAL A 269 -24.22 -6.90 -9.62
CA VAL A 269 -24.39 -8.19 -10.31
C VAL A 269 -25.15 -9.16 -9.42
N SER A 270 -24.71 -9.33 -8.17
CA SER A 270 -25.32 -10.27 -7.23
C SER A 270 -24.92 -9.97 -5.80
N SER A 271 -25.73 -10.47 -4.86
CA SER A 271 -25.44 -10.46 -3.43
C SER A 271 -25.75 -11.82 -2.82
N GLY A 272 -24.95 -12.25 -1.85
CA GLY A 272 -25.15 -13.54 -1.18
C GLY A 272 -24.43 -13.64 0.15
N LYS A 273 -24.78 -14.66 0.94
CA LYS A 273 -24.03 -14.98 2.16
C LYS A 273 -22.64 -15.49 1.78
N GLN A 274 -21.63 -15.04 2.50
CA GLN A 274 -20.29 -15.61 2.41
C GLN A 274 -20.32 -16.98 3.12
N GLN A 275 -20.00 -18.04 2.38
CA GLN A 275 -19.86 -19.41 2.92
C GLN A 275 -18.50 -19.58 3.61
#